data_AF-A0A7H4GKM0-F1
#
_entry.id   AF-A0A7H4GKM0-F1
#
_cell.length_a   1.000
_cell.length_b   1.000
_cell.length_c   1.000
_cell.angle_alpha   90.00
_cell.angle_beta   90.00
_cell.angle_gamma   90.00
#
_symmetry.space_group_name_H-M   'P 1'
#
loop_
_entity.id
_entity.type
_entity.pdbx_description
1 polymer ?
#
loop_
_entity_poly.entity_id
_entity_poly.type
_entity_poly.pdbx_seq_one_letter_code
_entity_poly.pdbx_strand_id
1 'polypeptide(L)'
;MTLPWTVLRLFCAALVFAVLVACSPDDEGAAPQPSDPDPVDELIELADPLLGRWSGDLEGMIERRQIRVLVPYSRTFYFLDERGSQRGLSFEFMEAFEDFLNEQLGRGHQRVNVIFVPVTRDRLIPWLRDGRGDVIAANLTVTPTRQRQVLFSEPWSRGIDEVLVSGPSAEPVETTDDLAGRTVYVRPHSSYFESLERLNRSFSQRGLERMRLEPAPGHFETGDVLEMVAAGLIDHAVADDYLARLWEQALPDLQVHENIVLRQGAEMAFAVHPESQQLKVKLDEFLRNHRAGTLFGNVTFRRYLENTRWVLEEGRDEAVARFAELADLFREYGDEYDLDWLMLIAQGYQESRLDQSARSPAGAIGVMQLLPTTGAEMGVGDITELENNIHAGARYVRWMIDRYYADAPMDEDNKLLFALASYNAGPRRVREMRREAERVGLDPNIWFDNVETIAARVIGRETVQYVSNIYKYYIAFRLVSRQQRLEVPIIEG
;
A
#
# COMPACT_ATOMS: atom_id res chain seq x y z
N MET A 1 16.85 -32.25 85.94
CA MET A 1 15.75 -32.56 86.88
C MET A 1 14.48 -31.90 86.36
N THR A 2 13.37 -32.65 86.30
CA THR A 2 11.95 -32.22 86.41
C THR A 2 11.43 -30.91 85.77
N LEU A 3 10.52 -31.05 84.80
CA LEU A 3 9.35 -30.18 84.52
C LEU A 3 8.31 -30.25 85.71
N PRO A 4 7.14 -29.53 85.81
CA PRO A 4 6.29 -28.93 84.73
C PRO A 4 5.37 -27.67 84.99
N TRP A 5 4.85 -27.10 83.88
CA TRP A 5 3.44 -26.67 83.57
C TRP A 5 2.65 -25.47 84.21
N THR A 6 2.27 -24.51 83.33
CA THR A 6 0.95 -23.85 83.09
C THR A 6 0.19 -22.97 84.11
N VAL A 7 -0.39 -21.83 83.64
CA VAL A 7 -1.85 -21.51 83.63
C VAL A 7 -2.19 -20.20 82.86
N LEU A 8 -3.46 -20.08 82.45
CA LEU A 8 -4.18 -19.15 81.53
C LEU A 8 -4.85 -17.95 82.28
N ARG A 9 -5.38 -16.81 81.75
CA ARG A 9 -5.58 -16.17 80.39
C ARG A 9 -6.27 -14.76 80.54
N LEU A 10 -6.43 -13.98 79.45
CA LEU A 10 -7.42 -12.86 79.19
C LEU A 10 -7.10 -11.44 79.75
N PHE A 11 -7.34 -10.29 79.08
CA PHE A 11 -7.78 -9.99 77.68
C PHE A 11 -7.50 -8.50 77.23
N CYS A 12 -7.41 -8.27 75.90
CA CYS A 12 -7.67 -7.03 75.11
C CYS A 12 -6.67 -5.83 75.19
N ALA A 13 -6.32 -5.12 74.10
CA ALA A 13 -6.61 -5.24 72.66
C ALA A 13 -5.43 -4.66 71.81
N ALA A 14 -4.97 -5.31 70.73
CA ALA A 14 -5.19 -4.99 69.30
C ALA A 14 -4.54 -3.68 68.77
N LEU A 15 -3.90 -3.59 67.59
CA LEU A 15 -3.62 -4.54 66.49
C LEU A 15 -2.11 -4.64 66.20
N VAL A 16 -1.63 -5.79 65.72
CA VAL A 16 -0.29 -5.97 65.13
C VAL A 16 -0.42 -6.72 63.80
N PHE A 17 0.43 -6.35 62.83
CA PHE A 17 0.49 -6.91 61.47
C PHE A 17 0.44 -8.44 61.43
N ALA A 18 -0.47 -8.97 60.60
CA ALA A 18 -0.39 -10.33 60.09
C ALA A 18 0.00 -10.27 58.60
N VAL A 19 1.16 -10.83 58.26
CA VAL A 19 1.52 -11.08 56.85
C VAL A 19 0.70 -12.29 56.41
N LEU A 20 -0.42 -12.02 55.73
CA LEU A 20 -1.12 -13.03 54.95
C LEU A 20 -0.49 -13.10 53.57
N VAL A 21 0.12 -14.23 53.25
CA VAL A 21 0.38 -14.61 51.86
C VAL A 21 -0.98 -14.92 51.23
N ALA A 22 -1.57 -13.92 50.59
CA ALA A 22 -2.73 -14.12 49.73
C ALA A 22 -2.24 -14.61 48.38
N CYS A 23 -2.69 -15.80 47.96
CA CYS A 23 -2.64 -16.16 46.56
C CYS A 23 -3.63 -15.27 45.81
N SER A 24 -3.14 -14.45 44.88
CA SER A 24 -3.98 -13.83 43.86
C SER A 24 -4.15 -14.84 42.72
N PRO A 25 -5.38 -15.31 42.40
CA PRO A 25 -5.71 -15.61 41.02
C PRO A 25 -5.82 -14.29 40.23
N ASP A 26 -6.12 -14.39 38.94
CA ASP A 26 -6.41 -13.25 38.05
C ASP A 26 -5.18 -12.42 37.65
N ASP A 27 -4.21 -13.09 37.02
CA ASP A 27 -3.38 -12.47 35.97
C ASP A 27 -4.20 -12.47 34.66
N GLU A 28 -5.35 -11.78 34.68
CA GLU A 28 -6.11 -11.49 33.46
C GLU A 28 -5.28 -10.53 32.61
N GLY A 29 -5.05 -10.91 31.35
CA GLY A 29 -4.01 -10.33 30.51
C GLY A 29 -3.96 -8.81 30.55
N ALA A 30 -2.85 -8.29 31.10
CA ALA A 30 -2.46 -6.91 30.90
C ALA A 30 -2.49 -6.62 29.40
N ALA A 31 -3.37 -5.70 28.98
CA ALA A 31 -3.42 -5.26 27.60
C ALA A 31 -2.02 -4.81 27.17
N PRO A 32 -1.58 -5.14 25.93
CA PRO A 32 -0.30 -4.64 25.45
C PRO A 32 -0.28 -3.12 25.59
N GLN A 33 0.83 -2.59 26.11
CA GLN A 33 1.11 -1.16 26.04
C GLN A 33 0.95 -0.72 24.58
N PRO A 34 0.43 0.48 24.29
CA PRO A 34 0.46 1.00 22.94
C PRO A 34 1.92 0.96 22.47
N SER A 35 2.18 0.16 21.44
CA SER A 35 3.43 0.25 20.70
C SER A 35 3.52 1.65 20.06
N ASP A 36 4.70 2.00 19.59
CA ASP A 36 4.82 3.00 18.53
C ASP A 36 3.78 2.68 17.43
N PRO A 37 3.18 3.70 16.78
CA PRO A 37 2.18 3.47 15.74
C PRO A 37 2.72 2.45 14.74
N ASP A 38 1.89 1.45 14.40
CA ASP A 38 2.26 0.47 13.39
C ASP A 38 2.68 1.28 12.14
N PRO A 39 3.78 0.94 11.43
CA PRO A 39 4.08 1.56 10.14
C PRO A 39 2.88 1.57 9.17
N VAL A 40 1.92 0.66 9.37
CA VAL A 40 0.60 0.65 8.72
C VAL A 40 -0.33 1.78 9.17
N ASP A 41 -0.35 2.18 10.44
CA ASP A 41 -1.15 3.29 10.95
C ASP A 41 -0.57 4.64 10.49
N GLU A 42 0.75 4.79 10.40
CA GLU A 42 1.35 5.93 9.68
C GLU A 42 0.95 5.97 8.19
N LEU A 43 0.80 4.82 7.51
CA LEU A 43 0.29 4.79 6.13
C LEU A 43 -1.21 5.13 6.03
N ILE A 44 -1.97 4.88 7.11
CA ILE A 44 -3.37 5.32 7.24
C ILE A 44 -3.44 6.84 7.36
N GLU A 45 -2.67 7.44 8.26
CA GLU A 45 -2.70 8.88 8.54
C GLU A 45 -2.30 9.70 7.31
N LEU A 46 -1.23 9.33 6.62
CA LEU A 46 -0.77 10.01 5.42
C LEU A 46 -1.82 9.99 4.29
N ALA A 47 -2.49 8.86 4.10
CA ALA A 47 -3.50 8.70 3.07
C ALA A 47 -4.88 9.24 3.49
N ASP A 48 -5.05 9.74 4.73
CA ASP A 48 -6.34 10.25 5.23
C ASP A 48 -6.79 11.56 4.55
N PRO A 49 -5.92 12.60 4.38
CA PRO A 49 -6.22 13.82 3.63
C PRO A 49 -6.50 13.59 2.12
N LEU A 50 -6.16 12.39 1.65
CA LEU A 50 -6.05 11.97 0.25
C LEU A 50 -7.28 11.27 -0.29
N LEU A 51 -7.97 10.56 0.60
CA LEU A 51 -9.07 9.67 0.26
C LEU A 51 -10.37 10.14 0.89
N GLY A 52 -10.26 10.86 2.01
CA GLY A 52 -11.32 11.03 2.98
C GLY A 52 -11.93 9.69 3.41
N ARG A 53 -13.02 9.77 4.18
CA ARG A 53 -13.97 8.66 4.29
C ARG A 53 -15.16 8.98 3.43
N TRP A 54 -15.41 8.13 2.45
CA TRP A 54 -16.63 8.19 1.67
C TRP A 54 -17.20 6.80 1.40
N SER A 55 -18.51 6.69 1.61
CA SER A 55 -19.31 5.51 1.32
C SER A 55 -20.42 5.84 0.33
N GLY A 56 -20.63 4.93 -0.63
CA GLY A 56 -21.71 4.99 -1.60
C GLY A 56 -21.47 4.04 -2.77
N ASP A 57 -22.20 4.27 -3.86
CA ASP A 57 -22.16 3.44 -5.07
C ASP A 57 -21.73 4.25 -6.29
N LEU A 58 -21.66 3.60 -7.45
CA LEU A 58 -21.11 4.12 -8.70
C LEU A 58 -21.62 5.52 -9.10
N GLU A 59 -22.89 5.85 -8.85
CA GLU A 59 -23.45 7.18 -9.16
C GLU A 59 -22.68 8.29 -8.45
N GLY A 60 -22.46 8.17 -7.13
CA GLY A 60 -21.66 9.14 -6.37
C GLY A 60 -20.19 9.16 -6.78
N MET A 61 -19.63 8.01 -7.21
CA MET A 61 -18.27 7.93 -7.77
C MET A 61 -18.15 8.69 -9.12
N ILE A 62 -19.20 8.64 -9.94
CA ILE A 62 -19.31 9.42 -11.19
C ILE A 62 -19.40 10.92 -10.88
N GLU A 63 -20.19 11.32 -9.87
CA GLU A 63 -20.34 12.71 -9.45
C GLU A 63 -19.02 13.33 -8.96
N ARG A 64 -18.27 12.64 -8.07
CA ARG A 64 -16.92 13.09 -7.65
C ARG A 64 -15.85 12.87 -8.71
N ARG A 65 -16.15 12.10 -9.76
CA ARG A 65 -15.26 11.75 -10.88
C ARG A 65 -14.03 10.92 -10.51
N GLN A 66 -14.12 10.09 -9.47
CA GLN A 66 -13.04 9.17 -9.11
C GLN A 66 -13.56 7.84 -8.54
N ILE A 67 -12.76 6.78 -8.76
CA ILE A 67 -12.90 5.46 -8.14
C ILE A 67 -11.54 5.12 -7.52
N ARG A 68 -11.51 4.97 -6.19
CA ARG A 68 -10.31 4.68 -5.41
C ARG A 68 -10.10 3.16 -5.36
N VAL A 69 -8.98 2.68 -5.88
CA VAL A 69 -8.66 1.26 -6.00
C VAL A 69 -7.55 0.90 -5.03
N LEU A 70 -7.90 0.17 -3.96
CA LEU A 70 -6.97 -0.39 -3.00
C LEU A 70 -6.14 -1.50 -3.65
N VAL A 71 -4.82 -1.35 -3.63
CA VAL A 71 -3.85 -2.26 -4.25
C VAL A 71 -2.67 -2.53 -3.31
N PRO A 72 -2.24 -3.79 -3.11
CA PRO A 72 -0.97 -4.08 -2.45
C PRO A 72 0.18 -3.96 -3.45
N TYR A 73 1.29 -3.38 -2.99
CA TYR A 73 2.51 -3.32 -3.79
C TYR A 73 3.04 -4.75 -4.06
N SER A 74 3.16 -5.12 -5.33
CA SER A 74 3.61 -6.44 -5.76
C SER A 74 4.09 -6.42 -7.21
N ARG A 75 5.20 -7.12 -7.49
CA ARG A 75 5.86 -7.18 -8.81
C ARG A 75 5.01 -7.76 -9.94
N THR A 76 3.82 -8.29 -9.64
CA THR A 76 2.90 -8.89 -10.61
C THR A 76 1.56 -8.16 -10.71
N PHE A 77 1.03 -7.55 -9.63
CA PHE A 77 -0.30 -6.92 -9.64
C PHE A 77 -0.26 -5.39 -9.64
N TYR A 78 0.55 -4.75 -8.80
CA TYR A 78 0.70 -3.30 -8.80
C TYR A 78 2.09 -2.90 -8.34
N PHE A 79 2.86 -2.28 -9.23
CA PHE A 79 4.22 -1.81 -8.95
C PHE A 79 4.56 -0.59 -9.83
N LEU A 80 5.73 -0.01 -9.58
CA LEU A 80 6.32 1.03 -10.41
C LEU A 80 7.48 0.43 -11.21
N ASP A 81 7.52 0.63 -12.53
CA ASP A 81 8.69 0.21 -13.32
C ASP A 81 9.92 1.12 -13.08
N GLU A 82 11.06 0.81 -13.70
CA GLU A 82 12.31 1.63 -13.64
C GLU A 82 12.05 3.12 -13.98
N ARG A 83 11.00 3.37 -14.78
CA ARG A 83 10.57 4.69 -15.25
C ARG A 83 9.45 5.27 -14.38
N GLY A 84 9.14 4.61 -13.26
CA GLY A 84 8.11 4.93 -12.28
C GLY A 84 6.72 4.99 -12.90
N SER A 85 6.53 4.39 -14.07
CA SER A 85 5.19 4.21 -14.60
C SER A 85 4.52 3.13 -13.75
N GLN A 86 3.26 3.35 -13.39
CA GLN A 86 2.47 2.29 -12.77
C GLN A 86 2.31 1.12 -13.76
N ARG A 87 2.43 -0.09 -13.22
CA ARG A 87 2.43 -1.38 -13.93
C ARG A 87 1.80 -2.47 -13.08
N GLY A 88 1.63 -3.63 -13.71
CA GLY A 88 1.09 -4.83 -13.09
C GLY A 88 -0.34 -5.11 -13.52
N LEU A 89 -0.79 -6.31 -13.18
CA LEU A 89 -2.08 -6.83 -13.62
C LEU A 89 -3.26 -6.00 -13.10
N SER A 90 -3.27 -5.64 -11.81
CA SER A 90 -4.31 -4.80 -11.22
C SER A 90 -4.31 -3.39 -11.78
N PHE A 91 -3.14 -2.83 -12.07
CA PHE A 91 -3.03 -1.53 -12.76
C PHE A 91 -3.75 -1.58 -14.11
N GLU A 92 -3.36 -2.51 -15.00
CA GLU A 92 -3.92 -2.53 -16.36
C GLU A 92 -5.39 -2.95 -16.41
N PHE A 93 -5.83 -3.85 -15.53
CA PHE A 93 -7.27 -4.15 -15.42
C PHE A 93 -8.10 -2.93 -15.01
N MET A 94 -7.57 -2.06 -14.14
CA MET A 94 -8.33 -0.91 -13.63
C MET A 94 -8.21 0.31 -14.53
N GLU A 95 -7.10 0.52 -15.23
CA GLU A 95 -7.01 1.47 -16.37
C GLU A 95 -8.01 1.09 -17.48
N ALA A 96 -8.05 -0.19 -17.87
CA ALA A 96 -9.01 -0.67 -18.87
C ALA A 96 -10.46 -0.57 -18.37
N PHE A 97 -10.70 -0.71 -17.06
CA PHE A 97 -12.00 -0.46 -16.45
C PHE A 97 -12.38 1.03 -16.45
N GLU A 98 -11.42 1.93 -16.22
CA GLU A 98 -11.62 3.38 -16.36
C GLU A 98 -12.08 3.71 -17.79
N ASP A 99 -11.33 3.28 -18.81
CA ASP A 99 -11.70 3.55 -20.21
C ASP A 99 -13.07 2.94 -20.56
N PHE A 100 -13.32 1.67 -20.20
CA PHE A 100 -14.61 1.01 -20.39
C PHE A 100 -15.77 1.78 -19.76
N LEU A 101 -15.63 2.22 -18.51
CA LEU A 101 -16.66 2.97 -17.80
C LEU A 101 -16.93 4.30 -18.50
N ASN A 102 -15.90 5.03 -18.89
CA ASN A 102 -16.03 6.33 -19.54
C ASN A 102 -16.60 6.23 -20.97
N GLU A 103 -16.30 5.16 -21.70
CA GLU A 103 -16.97 4.85 -22.97
C GLU A 103 -18.47 4.62 -22.77
N GLN A 104 -18.88 3.90 -21.72
CA GLN A 104 -20.30 3.69 -21.40
C GLN A 104 -21.03 4.98 -20.96
N LEU A 105 -20.36 5.87 -20.20
CA LEU A 105 -20.93 7.17 -19.79
C LEU A 105 -21.06 8.15 -20.96
N GLY A 106 -20.20 8.02 -21.98
CA GLY A 106 -20.22 8.85 -23.17
C GLY A 106 -19.88 10.32 -22.90
N ARG A 107 -20.07 11.16 -23.93
CA ARG A 107 -19.58 12.56 -23.94
C ARG A 107 -20.39 13.54 -23.07
N GLY A 108 -21.45 13.09 -22.41
CA GLY A 108 -22.29 13.92 -21.53
C GLY A 108 -21.74 14.08 -20.11
N HIS A 109 -20.90 13.15 -19.67
CA HIS A 109 -20.30 13.17 -18.34
C HIS A 109 -18.84 13.65 -18.40
N GLN A 110 -18.39 14.27 -17.32
CA GLN A 110 -16.97 14.53 -17.14
C GLN A 110 -16.28 13.21 -16.76
N ARG A 111 -15.11 12.90 -17.35
CA ARG A 111 -14.44 11.60 -17.15
C ARG A 111 -14.15 11.33 -15.67
N VAL A 112 -14.51 10.11 -15.25
CA VAL A 112 -14.18 9.47 -13.98
C VAL A 112 -12.78 8.89 -14.08
N ASN A 113 -11.92 9.08 -13.07
CA ASN A 113 -10.55 8.55 -13.09
C ASN A 113 -10.34 7.49 -12.00
N VAL A 114 -9.46 6.53 -12.24
CA VAL A 114 -9.03 5.55 -11.24
C VAL A 114 -7.86 6.10 -10.43
N ILE A 115 -8.00 6.08 -9.11
CA ILE A 115 -6.95 6.47 -8.16
C ILE A 115 -6.47 5.21 -7.46
N PHE A 116 -5.29 4.74 -7.82
CA PHE A 116 -4.64 3.64 -7.11
C PHE A 116 -4.17 4.08 -5.72
N VAL A 117 -4.51 3.26 -4.72
CA VAL A 117 -4.23 3.49 -3.31
C VAL A 117 -3.39 2.31 -2.80
N PRO A 118 -2.05 2.46 -2.73
CA PRO A 118 -1.17 1.44 -2.19
C PRO A 118 -1.45 1.21 -0.70
N VAL A 119 -1.85 -0.01 -0.32
CA VAL A 119 -2.12 -0.40 1.08
C VAL A 119 -1.64 -1.82 1.36
N THR A 120 -1.31 -2.12 2.61
CA THR A 120 -0.95 -3.48 3.02
C THR A 120 -2.15 -4.44 2.94
N ARG A 121 -1.87 -5.73 2.71
CA ARG A 121 -2.90 -6.73 2.38
C ARG A 121 -3.89 -7.01 3.52
N ASP A 122 -3.46 -6.83 4.76
CA ASP A 122 -4.33 -6.90 5.96
C ASP A 122 -5.35 -5.75 6.01
N ARG A 123 -4.99 -4.57 5.51
CA ARG A 123 -5.83 -3.37 5.54
C ARG A 123 -6.83 -3.26 4.40
N LEU A 124 -6.67 -4.01 3.29
CA LEU A 124 -7.55 -3.98 2.12
C LEU A 124 -9.06 -4.03 2.46
N ILE A 125 -9.49 -5.05 3.21
CA ILE A 125 -10.92 -5.22 3.58
C ILE A 125 -11.36 -4.19 4.64
N PRO A 126 -10.61 -3.95 5.74
CA PRO A 126 -10.91 -2.87 6.69
C PRO A 126 -11.08 -1.50 6.03
N TRP A 127 -10.20 -1.09 5.11
CA TRP A 127 -10.27 0.21 4.44
C TRP A 127 -11.44 0.32 3.48
N LEU A 128 -11.74 -0.73 2.72
CA LEU A 128 -12.93 -0.80 1.87
C LEU A 128 -14.22 -0.67 2.71
N ARG A 129 -14.20 -1.16 3.96
CA ARG A 129 -15.31 -1.06 4.92
C ARG A 129 -15.43 0.29 5.63
N ASP A 130 -14.32 1.00 5.82
CA ASP A 130 -14.28 2.35 6.39
C ASP A 130 -14.49 3.46 5.33
N GLY A 131 -14.73 3.09 4.07
CA GLY A 131 -14.93 4.05 2.97
C GLY A 131 -13.64 4.76 2.52
N ARG A 132 -12.48 4.16 2.76
CA ARG A 132 -11.15 4.64 2.31
C ARG A 132 -10.78 4.15 0.91
N GLY A 133 -11.62 3.32 0.31
CA GLY A 133 -11.48 2.84 -1.06
C GLY A 133 -12.80 2.29 -1.57
N ASP A 134 -12.91 2.14 -2.89
CA ASP A 134 -14.13 1.77 -3.59
C ASP A 134 -14.04 0.37 -4.23
N VAL A 135 -12.84 -0.02 -4.68
CA VAL A 135 -12.50 -1.34 -5.22
C VAL A 135 -11.24 -1.88 -4.54
N ILE A 136 -11.16 -3.19 -4.31
CA ILE A 136 -9.91 -3.91 -4.05
C ILE A 136 -9.49 -4.64 -5.33
N ALA A 137 -8.33 -4.28 -5.88
CA ALA A 137 -7.69 -4.96 -7.00
C ALA A 137 -6.39 -5.62 -6.55
N ALA A 138 -6.51 -6.77 -5.87
CA ALA A 138 -5.43 -7.29 -5.03
C ALA A 138 -5.32 -8.83 -5.03
N ASN A 139 -5.56 -9.50 -6.15
CA ASN A 139 -5.57 -10.98 -6.24
C ASN A 139 -6.30 -11.64 -5.04
N LEU A 140 -7.54 -11.19 -4.77
CA LEU A 140 -8.29 -11.71 -3.63
C LEU A 140 -9.02 -12.99 -4.01
N THR A 141 -8.60 -14.08 -3.37
CA THR A 141 -9.30 -15.36 -3.32
C THR A 141 -10.67 -15.16 -2.71
N VAL A 142 -11.70 -15.60 -3.43
CA VAL A 142 -13.07 -15.64 -2.95
C VAL A 142 -13.17 -16.74 -1.87
N THR A 143 -13.37 -16.34 -0.61
CA THR A 143 -13.61 -17.28 0.50
C THR A 143 -14.96 -16.98 1.16
N PRO A 144 -15.64 -17.98 1.75
CA PRO A 144 -16.88 -17.75 2.48
C PRO A 144 -16.74 -16.73 3.62
N THR A 145 -15.53 -16.57 4.19
CA THR A 145 -15.23 -15.59 5.24
C THR A 145 -15.12 -14.17 4.68
N ARG A 146 -14.51 -14.00 3.50
CA ARG A 146 -14.46 -12.69 2.81
C ARG A 146 -15.82 -12.30 2.21
N GLN A 147 -16.59 -13.25 1.68
CA GLN A 147 -17.95 -13.00 1.15
C GLN A 147 -18.94 -12.46 2.18
N ARG A 148 -18.70 -12.64 3.49
CA ARG A 148 -19.50 -12.02 4.57
C ARG A 148 -19.14 -10.55 4.84
N GLN A 149 -18.03 -10.07 4.25
CA GLN A 149 -17.45 -8.74 4.53
C GLN A 149 -17.47 -7.84 3.29
N VAL A 150 -17.31 -8.41 2.08
CA VAL A 150 -17.21 -7.66 0.82
C VAL A 150 -18.04 -8.30 -0.28
N LEU A 151 -18.45 -7.53 -1.28
CA LEU A 151 -19.05 -8.05 -2.51
C LEU A 151 -17.96 -8.30 -3.54
N PHE A 152 -17.86 -9.54 -4.03
CA PHE A 152 -16.95 -9.87 -5.12
C PHE A 152 -17.59 -9.62 -6.49
N SER A 153 -16.79 -9.18 -7.45
CA SER A 153 -17.14 -9.22 -8.87
C SER A 153 -17.29 -10.67 -9.36
N GLU A 154 -17.72 -10.86 -10.60
CA GLU A 154 -17.33 -12.04 -11.38
C GLU A 154 -15.81 -12.24 -11.24
N PRO A 155 -15.31 -13.47 -11.11
CA PRO A 155 -13.89 -13.69 -10.98
C PRO A 155 -13.17 -13.40 -12.30
N TRP A 156 -12.04 -12.70 -12.19
CA TRP A 156 -11.14 -12.42 -13.29
C TRP A 156 -10.28 -13.65 -13.63
N SER A 157 -10.13 -14.61 -12.71
CA SER A 157 -9.59 -15.95 -12.98
C SER A 157 -10.25 -17.02 -12.08
N ARG A 158 -10.34 -18.27 -12.57
CA ARG A 158 -10.96 -19.42 -11.90
C ARG A 158 -10.06 -20.65 -12.08
N GLY A 159 -10.18 -21.64 -11.20
CA GLY A 159 -9.46 -22.91 -11.33
C GLY A 159 -8.03 -22.84 -10.81
N ILE A 160 -7.77 -21.98 -9.82
CA ILE A 160 -6.44 -21.76 -9.22
C ILE A 160 -6.27 -22.67 -8.00
N ASP A 161 -5.13 -23.35 -7.92
CA ASP A 161 -4.82 -24.23 -6.80
C ASP A 161 -3.84 -23.54 -5.83
N GLU A 162 -4.06 -23.66 -4.52
CA GLU A 162 -3.10 -23.20 -3.50
C GLU A 162 -2.12 -24.34 -3.22
N VAL A 163 -0.84 -24.16 -3.55
CA VAL A 163 0.21 -25.20 -3.50
C VAL A 163 1.29 -24.88 -2.47
N LEU A 164 1.92 -25.92 -1.93
CA LEU A 164 3.14 -25.79 -1.12
C LEU A 164 4.34 -25.43 -2.01
N VAL A 165 5.22 -24.58 -1.48
CA VAL A 165 6.53 -24.27 -2.06
C VAL A 165 7.60 -24.42 -0.98
N SER A 166 8.74 -25.02 -1.34
CA SER A 166 9.84 -25.32 -0.42
C SER A 166 11.16 -24.72 -0.88
N GLY A 167 12.06 -24.44 0.07
CA GLY A 167 13.39 -23.89 -0.15
C GLY A 167 14.47 -24.97 -0.26
N PRO A 168 15.71 -24.61 -0.66
CA PRO A 168 16.77 -25.58 -0.96
C PRO A 168 17.30 -26.35 0.26
N SER A 169 16.99 -25.89 1.48
CA SER A 169 17.36 -26.55 2.75
C SER A 169 16.22 -27.33 3.40
N ALA A 170 15.02 -27.30 2.82
CA ALA A 170 13.84 -27.91 3.41
C ALA A 170 13.86 -29.44 3.33
N GLU A 171 13.30 -30.12 4.33
CA GLU A 171 13.10 -31.57 4.26
C GLU A 171 12.06 -31.93 3.17
N PRO A 172 12.23 -33.05 2.43
CA PRO A 172 11.26 -33.47 1.41
C PRO A 172 9.82 -33.59 1.92
N VAL A 173 8.86 -33.29 1.05
CA VAL A 173 7.41 -33.42 1.28
C VAL A 173 6.80 -34.16 0.08
N GLU A 174 6.28 -35.37 0.31
CA GLU A 174 5.61 -36.20 -0.70
C GLU A 174 4.08 -36.18 -0.53
N THR A 175 3.61 -35.95 0.69
CA THR A 175 2.20 -35.87 1.08
C THR A 175 1.93 -34.66 1.98
N THR A 176 0.66 -34.22 2.06
CA THR A 176 0.28 -33.15 2.99
C THR A 176 0.51 -33.53 4.45
N ASP A 177 0.54 -34.82 4.80
CA ASP A 177 0.75 -35.29 6.16
C ASP A 177 2.22 -35.15 6.63
N ASP A 178 3.18 -35.07 5.71
CA ASP A 178 4.61 -34.88 6.03
C ASP A 178 4.89 -33.48 6.64
N LEU A 179 3.93 -32.54 6.50
CA LEU A 179 3.97 -31.23 7.15
C LEU A 179 3.65 -31.29 8.66
N ALA A 180 3.19 -32.43 9.20
CA ALA A 180 2.90 -32.57 10.63
C ALA A 180 4.13 -32.22 11.49
N GLY A 181 3.96 -31.34 12.49
CA GLY A 181 5.04 -30.83 13.34
C GLY A 181 6.02 -29.84 12.68
N ARG A 182 5.98 -29.67 11.35
CA ARG A 182 6.88 -28.74 10.63
C ARG A 182 6.44 -27.29 10.73
N THR A 183 7.37 -26.39 10.40
CA THR A 183 7.11 -24.95 10.27
C THR A 183 6.67 -24.61 8.85
N VAL A 184 5.61 -23.82 8.71
CA VAL A 184 5.18 -23.21 7.44
C VAL A 184 4.99 -21.72 7.65
N TYR A 185 5.67 -20.91 6.84
CA TYR A 185 5.56 -19.46 6.87
C TYR A 185 4.38 -18.98 6.02
N VAL A 186 3.53 -18.13 6.60
CA VAL A 186 2.30 -17.70 5.96
C VAL A 186 1.85 -16.33 6.47
N ARG A 187 1.24 -15.51 5.60
CA ARG A 187 0.63 -14.24 6.00
C ARG A 187 -0.70 -14.49 6.73
N PRO A 188 -0.91 -13.99 7.96
CA PRO A 188 -2.14 -14.23 8.73
C PRO A 188 -3.45 -13.86 8.00
N HIS A 189 -3.43 -12.82 7.17
CA HIS A 189 -4.62 -12.31 6.46
C HIS A 189 -4.84 -12.93 5.05
N SER A 190 -4.06 -13.95 4.69
CA SER A 190 -4.18 -14.68 3.41
C SER A 190 -5.25 -15.79 3.45
N SER A 191 -5.73 -16.21 2.28
CA SER A 191 -6.55 -17.44 2.17
C SER A 191 -5.74 -18.70 2.46
N TYR A 192 -4.41 -18.62 2.30
CA TYR A 192 -3.45 -19.68 2.62
C TYR A 192 -3.47 -19.99 4.12
N PHE A 193 -3.59 -18.97 4.99
CA PHE A 193 -3.74 -19.15 6.43
C PHE A 193 -5.02 -19.95 6.77
N GLU A 194 -6.18 -19.58 6.18
CA GLU A 194 -7.43 -20.34 6.34
C GLU A 194 -7.27 -21.82 5.92
N SER A 195 -6.47 -22.09 4.89
CA SER A 195 -6.21 -23.42 4.35
C SER A 195 -5.27 -24.24 5.23
N LEU A 196 -4.17 -23.65 5.71
CA LEU A 196 -3.23 -24.29 6.64
C LEU A 196 -3.87 -24.56 8.00
N GLU A 197 -4.71 -23.64 8.52
CA GLU A 197 -5.50 -23.91 9.70
C GLU A 197 -6.48 -25.07 9.53
N ARG A 198 -7.12 -25.18 8.35
CA ARG A 198 -8.03 -26.28 8.01
C ARG A 198 -7.29 -27.61 8.00
N LEU A 199 -6.06 -27.65 7.47
CA LEU A 199 -5.19 -28.82 7.54
C LEU A 199 -4.76 -29.14 8.99
N ASN A 200 -4.40 -28.12 9.79
CA ASN A 200 -4.08 -28.29 11.21
C ASN A 200 -5.23 -28.86 12.06
N ARG A 201 -6.48 -28.49 11.74
CA ARG A 201 -7.67 -29.11 12.34
C ARG A 201 -7.80 -30.59 11.94
N SER A 202 -7.50 -30.95 10.69
CA SER A 202 -7.45 -32.35 10.22
C SER A 202 -6.35 -33.16 10.89
N PHE A 203 -5.14 -32.61 11.11
CA PHE A 203 -4.08 -33.27 11.88
C PHE A 203 -4.52 -33.60 13.30
N SER A 204 -5.08 -32.59 13.99
CA SER A 204 -5.59 -32.75 15.36
C SER A 204 -6.65 -33.85 15.47
N GLN A 205 -7.53 -33.98 14.46
CA GLN A 205 -8.56 -35.04 14.40
C GLN A 205 -8.00 -36.43 14.10
N ARG A 206 -6.86 -36.51 13.42
CA ARG A 206 -6.18 -37.77 13.05
C ARG A 206 -5.08 -38.19 14.02
N GLY A 207 -4.81 -37.40 15.06
CA GLY A 207 -3.75 -37.66 16.05
C GLY A 207 -2.35 -37.31 15.56
N LEU A 208 -2.23 -36.51 14.50
CA LEU A 208 -0.95 -35.98 14.00
C LEU A 208 -0.59 -34.67 14.70
N GLU A 209 0.71 -34.37 14.80
CA GLU A 209 1.17 -33.09 15.33
C GLU A 209 0.78 -31.93 14.39
N ARG A 210 0.46 -30.78 14.97
CA ARG A 210 0.10 -29.57 14.20
C ARG A 210 1.35 -28.94 13.59
N MET A 211 1.23 -28.45 12.35
CA MET A 211 2.19 -27.47 11.81
C MET A 211 2.26 -26.24 12.72
N ARG A 212 3.47 -25.74 12.89
CA ARG A 212 3.76 -24.40 13.39
C ARG A 212 3.56 -23.41 12.24
N LEU A 213 2.59 -22.51 12.38
CA LEU A 213 2.35 -21.45 11.40
C LEU A 213 3.06 -20.19 11.86
N GLU A 214 4.20 -19.87 11.24
CA GLU A 214 4.94 -18.66 11.57
C GLU A 214 4.48 -17.50 10.66
N PRO A 215 4.26 -16.30 11.23
CA PRO A 215 3.77 -15.16 10.46
C PRO A 215 4.87 -14.60 9.55
N ALA A 216 4.61 -14.56 8.24
CA ALA A 216 5.38 -13.71 7.34
C ALA A 216 5.07 -12.22 7.63
N PRO A 217 6.04 -11.30 7.45
CA PRO A 217 5.83 -9.86 7.68
C PRO A 217 4.59 -9.32 6.94
N GLY A 218 3.75 -8.54 7.62
CA GLY A 218 2.43 -8.16 7.13
C GLY A 218 2.41 -7.33 5.84
N HIS A 219 3.52 -6.67 5.52
CA HIS A 219 3.71 -5.85 4.33
C HIS A 219 4.30 -6.62 3.13
N PHE A 220 4.77 -7.86 3.32
CA PHE A 220 5.29 -8.69 2.22
C PHE A 220 4.14 -9.23 1.38
N GLU A 221 4.35 -9.38 0.07
CA GLU A 221 3.43 -10.06 -0.82
C GLU A 221 3.90 -11.48 -1.15
N THR A 222 3.16 -12.22 -1.99
CA THR A 222 3.51 -13.64 -2.27
C THR A 222 4.91 -13.75 -2.86
N GLY A 223 5.34 -12.79 -3.70
CA GLY A 223 6.69 -12.78 -4.27
C GLY A 223 7.79 -12.70 -3.22
N ASP A 224 7.71 -11.74 -2.29
CA ASP A 224 8.77 -11.49 -1.30
C ASP A 224 8.92 -12.68 -0.34
N VAL A 225 7.82 -13.39 -0.03
CA VAL A 225 7.88 -14.65 0.72
C VAL A 225 8.57 -15.76 -0.08
N LEU A 226 8.31 -15.88 -1.38
CA LEU A 226 8.95 -16.89 -2.24
C LEU A 226 10.46 -16.61 -2.42
N GLU A 227 10.89 -15.35 -2.42
CA GLU A 227 12.31 -14.99 -2.39
C GLU A 227 13.00 -15.46 -1.11
N MET A 228 12.36 -15.29 0.05
CA MET A 228 12.90 -15.82 1.32
C MET A 228 13.00 -17.35 1.31
N VAL A 229 12.05 -18.05 0.68
CA VAL A 229 12.08 -19.52 0.51
C VAL A 229 13.26 -19.93 -0.36
N ALA A 230 13.40 -19.33 -1.55
CA ALA A 230 14.50 -19.64 -2.48
C ALA A 230 15.89 -19.33 -1.87
N ALA A 231 16.00 -18.23 -1.10
CA ALA A 231 17.22 -17.87 -0.39
C ALA A 231 17.56 -18.81 0.80
N GLY A 232 16.72 -19.81 1.09
CA GLY A 232 16.90 -20.73 2.22
C GLY A 232 16.74 -20.07 3.59
N LEU A 233 16.08 -18.90 3.67
CA LEU A 233 15.80 -18.21 4.94
C LEU A 233 14.61 -18.84 5.68
N ILE A 234 13.71 -19.49 4.94
CA ILE A 234 12.52 -20.19 5.45
C ILE A 234 12.26 -21.47 4.65
N ASP A 235 11.84 -22.55 5.32
CA ASP A 235 11.77 -23.88 4.69
C ASP A 235 10.57 -24.04 3.74
N HIS A 236 9.39 -23.62 4.19
CA HIS A 236 8.12 -23.90 3.51
C HIS A 236 7.20 -22.67 3.52
N ALA A 237 6.54 -22.40 2.40
CA ALA A 237 5.48 -21.40 2.25
C ALA A 237 4.35 -21.90 1.34
N VAL A 238 3.34 -21.06 1.10
CA VAL A 238 2.18 -21.36 0.24
C VAL A 238 1.96 -20.23 -0.76
N ALA A 239 1.66 -20.60 -2.00
CA ALA A 239 1.35 -19.67 -3.09
C ALA A 239 0.20 -20.19 -3.96
N ASP A 240 -0.40 -19.30 -4.74
CA ASP A 240 -1.23 -19.69 -5.88
C ASP A 240 -0.33 -20.34 -6.95
N ASP A 241 -0.76 -21.45 -7.53
CA ASP A 241 0.02 -22.29 -8.46
C ASP A 241 0.67 -21.52 -9.62
N TYR A 242 -0.05 -20.58 -10.23
CA TYR A 242 0.46 -19.74 -11.31
C TYR A 242 1.53 -18.74 -10.86
N LEU A 243 1.46 -18.24 -9.61
CA LEU A 243 2.54 -17.44 -9.03
C LEU A 243 3.73 -18.34 -8.69
N ALA A 244 3.48 -19.51 -8.09
CA ALA A 244 4.53 -20.47 -7.75
C ALA A 244 5.39 -20.80 -8.99
N ARG A 245 4.75 -21.17 -10.11
CA ARG A 245 5.42 -21.45 -11.39
C ARG A 245 6.10 -20.23 -12.04
N LEU A 246 5.58 -19.02 -11.87
CA LEU A 246 6.27 -17.80 -12.34
C LEU A 246 7.58 -17.59 -11.56
N TRP A 247 7.51 -17.72 -10.24
CA TRP A 247 8.65 -17.47 -9.37
C TRP A 247 9.69 -18.60 -9.40
N GLU A 248 9.29 -19.86 -9.63
CA GLU A 248 10.21 -20.98 -9.88
C GLU A 248 11.06 -20.77 -11.15
N GLN A 249 10.49 -20.16 -12.20
CA GLN A 249 11.25 -19.76 -13.39
C GLN A 249 12.24 -18.62 -13.14
N ALA A 250 12.05 -17.84 -12.07
CA ALA A 250 12.91 -16.72 -11.70
C ALA A 250 13.93 -17.08 -10.59
N LEU A 251 13.61 -18.06 -9.75
CA LEU A 251 14.34 -18.45 -8.55
C LEU A 251 14.64 -19.97 -8.63
N PRO A 252 15.80 -20.38 -9.17
CA PRO A 252 16.07 -21.79 -9.51
C PRO A 252 16.19 -22.74 -8.29
N ASP A 253 16.39 -22.19 -7.09
CA ASP A 253 16.46 -22.94 -5.83
C ASP A 253 15.09 -23.10 -5.14
N LEU A 254 14.02 -22.58 -5.76
CA LEU A 254 12.64 -22.72 -5.31
C LEU A 254 12.03 -24.04 -5.82
N GLN A 255 11.39 -24.83 -4.95
CA GLN A 255 10.71 -26.07 -5.35
C GLN A 255 9.18 -25.94 -5.22
N VAL A 256 8.44 -26.00 -6.34
CA VAL A 256 6.97 -26.03 -6.33
C VAL A 256 6.46 -27.47 -6.22
N HIS A 257 5.56 -27.73 -5.26
CA HIS A 257 4.97 -29.05 -5.05
C HIS A 257 3.53 -29.11 -5.63
N GLU A 258 3.40 -29.30 -6.95
CA GLU A 258 2.08 -29.39 -7.61
C GLU A 258 1.18 -30.54 -7.08
N ASN A 259 1.75 -31.56 -6.43
CA ASN A 259 1.03 -32.64 -5.76
C ASN A 259 0.52 -32.27 -4.35
N ILE A 260 1.00 -31.18 -3.74
CA ILE A 260 0.68 -30.79 -2.36
C ILE A 260 -0.28 -29.60 -2.40
N VAL A 261 -1.54 -29.90 -2.72
CA VAL A 261 -2.60 -28.90 -2.88
C VAL A 261 -3.40 -28.71 -1.58
N LEU A 262 -3.47 -27.47 -1.10
CA LEU A 262 -4.15 -27.07 0.14
C LEU A 262 -5.58 -26.54 -0.08
N ARG A 263 -5.86 -26.05 -1.30
CA ARG A 263 -7.18 -25.66 -1.81
C ARG A 263 -7.19 -25.87 -3.32
N GLN A 264 -8.24 -26.51 -3.84
CA GLN A 264 -8.44 -26.70 -5.27
C GLN A 264 -9.46 -25.72 -5.84
N GLY A 265 -9.30 -25.35 -7.10
CA GLY A 265 -10.34 -24.70 -7.90
C GLY A 265 -10.78 -23.32 -7.39
N ALA A 266 -9.87 -22.58 -6.76
CA ALA A 266 -10.14 -21.25 -6.24
C ALA A 266 -10.47 -20.23 -7.34
N GLU A 267 -11.16 -19.17 -6.94
CA GLU A 267 -11.57 -18.07 -7.81
C GLU A 267 -10.98 -16.76 -7.27
N MET A 268 -10.44 -15.95 -8.18
CA MET A 268 -9.86 -14.64 -7.88
C MET A 268 -10.74 -13.55 -8.49
N ALA A 269 -11.16 -12.59 -7.67
CA ALA A 269 -12.09 -11.55 -8.06
C ALA A 269 -11.65 -10.18 -7.53
N PHE A 270 -12.21 -9.11 -8.09
CA PHE A 270 -12.20 -7.80 -7.45
C PHE A 270 -13.24 -7.79 -6.34
N ALA A 271 -13.04 -6.96 -5.32
CA ALA A 271 -14.01 -6.77 -4.24
C ALA A 271 -14.42 -5.30 -4.15
N VAL A 272 -15.68 -5.05 -3.80
CA VAL A 272 -16.25 -3.71 -3.58
C VAL A 272 -17.02 -3.69 -2.26
N HIS A 273 -17.32 -2.49 -1.75
CA HIS A 273 -18.08 -2.35 -0.51
C HIS A 273 -19.45 -3.05 -0.64
N PRO A 274 -20.00 -3.68 0.44
CA PRO A 274 -21.31 -4.36 0.38
C PRO A 274 -22.52 -3.53 -0.04
N GLU A 275 -22.36 -2.21 -0.20
CA GLU A 275 -23.40 -1.26 -0.62
C GLU A 275 -23.13 -0.67 -2.03
N SER A 276 -22.08 -1.14 -2.72
CA SER A 276 -21.68 -0.67 -4.06
C SER A 276 -22.13 -1.64 -5.17
N GLN A 277 -23.43 -1.97 -5.21
CA GLN A 277 -24.00 -2.94 -6.14
C GLN A 277 -23.87 -2.52 -7.62
N GLN A 278 -24.04 -1.24 -7.95
CA GLN A 278 -23.91 -0.75 -9.32
C GLN A 278 -22.46 -0.81 -9.80
N LEU A 279 -21.51 -0.48 -8.94
CA LEU A 279 -20.08 -0.64 -9.22
C LEU A 279 -19.74 -2.11 -9.50
N LYS A 280 -20.23 -3.04 -8.66
CA LYS A 280 -20.09 -4.48 -8.92
C LYS A 280 -20.66 -4.85 -10.30
N VAL A 281 -21.88 -4.42 -10.64
CA VAL A 281 -22.50 -4.75 -11.93
C VAL A 281 -21.64 -4.27 -13.11
N LYS A 282 -20.98 -3.09 -13.00
CA LYS A 282 -20.06 -2.61 -14.02
C LYS A 282 -18.74 -3.37 -14.10
N LEU A 283 -18.18 -3.79 -12.97
CA LEU A 283 -17.03 -4.71 -12.97
C LEU A 283 -17.41 -6.08 -13.59
N ASP A 284 -18.61 -6.60 -13.31
CA ASP A 284 -19.11 -7.84 -13.90
C ASP A 284 -19.33 -7.72 -15.42
N GLU A 285 -19.86 -6.59 -15.90
CA GLU A 285 -19.99 -6.29 -17.34
C GLU A 285 -18.63 -6.20 -18.04
N PHE A 286 -17.70 -5.46 -17.45
CA PHE A 286 -16.32 -5.31 -17.93
C PHE A 286 -15.61 -6.66 -18.07
N LEU A 287 -15.67 -7.49 -17.03
CA LEU A 287 -14.97 -8.77 -16.98
C LEU A 287 -15.45 -9.81 -17.99
N ARG A 288 -16.64 -9.66 -18.59
CA ARG A 288 -17.10 -10.53 -19.71
C ARG A 288 -16.10 -10.55 -20.86
N ASN A 289 -15.41 -9.43 -21.11
CA ASN A 289 -14.47 -9.27 -22.21
C ASN A 289 -13.00 -9.09 -21.77
N HIS A 290 -12.73 -9.00 -20.46
CA HIS A 290 -11.38 -8.70 -19.93
C HIS A 290 -10.76 -9.80 -19.05
N ARG A 291 -11.54 -10.78 -18.54
CA ARG A 291 -11.03 -11.85 -17.67
C ARG A 291 -10.12 -12.89 -18.37
N ALA A 292 -9.59 -13.83 -17.60
CA ALA A 292 -8.91 -15.03 -18.09
C ALA A 292 -9.65 -15.67 -19.27
N GLY A 293 -8.92 -16.02 -20.34
CA GLY A 293 -9.49 -16.60 -21.56
C GLY A 293 -9.96 -15.58 -22.61
N THR A 294 -10.07 -14.29 -22.29
CA THR A 294 -10.31 -13.24 -23.30
C THR A 294 -8.99 -12.72 -23.90
N LEU A 295 -9.06 -11.95 -25.00
CA LEU A 295 -7.86 -11.39 -25.62
C LEU A 295 -7.07 -10.49 -24.65
N PHE A 296 -7.77 -9.59 -23.94
CA PHE A 296 -7.15 -8.70 -22.97
C PHE A 296 -6.54 -9.47 -21.78
N GLY A 297 -7.31 -10.40 -21.18
CA GLY A 297 -6.83 -11.22 -20.07
C GLY A 297 -5.59 -12.03 -20.46
N ASN A 298 -5.63 -12.73 -21.59
CA ASN A 298 -4.50 -13.55 -22.04
C ASN A 298 -3.24 -12.71 -22.37
N VAL A 299 -3.39 -11.50 -22.91
CA VAL A 299 -2.25 -10.61 -23.20
C VAL A 299 -1.64 -10.03 -21.92
N THR A 300 -2.47 -9.61 -20.96
CA THR A 300 -2.00 -9.05 -19.68
C THR A 300 -1.44 -10.13 -18.76
N PHE A 301 -2.03 -11.32 -18.73
CA PHE A 301 -1.51 -12.47 -17.97
C PHE A 301 -0.15 -12.89 -18.52
N ARG A 302 0.00 -13.02 -19.84
CA ARG A 302 1.32 -13.31 -20.42
C ARG A 302 2.37 -12.26 -20.07
N ARG A 303 1.96 -10.99 -19.98
CA ARG A 303 2.87 -9.89 -19.64
C ARG A 303 3.36 -9.95 -18.20
N TYR A 304 2.51 -10.30 -17.24
CA TYR A 304 2.80 -10.15 -15.79
C TYR A 304 2.86 -11.46 -14.99
N LEU A 305 2.34 -12.57 -15.54
CA LEU A 305 2.20 -13.88 -14.87
C LEU A 305 2.89 -15.04 -15.63
N GLU A 306 3.30 -14.85 -16.89
CA GLU A 306 4.09 -15.83 -17.66
C GLU A 306 5.49 -15.32 -18.04
N ASN A 307 5.78 -14.03 -17.84
CA ASN A 307 7.06 -13.42 -18.23
C ASN A 307 7.82 -12.96 -16.99
N THR A 308 8.99 -13.57 -16.77
CA THR A 308 9.84 -13.34 -15.60
C THR A 308 10.48 -11.95 -15.55
N ARG A 309 10.46 -11.16 -16.63
CA ARG A 309 11.09 -9.83 -16.71
C ARG A 309 10.73 -8.87 -15.56
N TRP A 310 9.52 -8.95 -15.01
CA TRP A 310 9.08 -8.04 -13.94
C TRP A 310 9.39 -8.54 -12.53
N VAL A 311 9.71 -9.83 -12.39
CA VAL A 311 10.12 -10.43 -11.11
C VAL A 311 11.64 -10.57 -11.00
N LEU A 312 12.33 -10.75 -12.13
CA LEU A 312 13.79 -10.69 -12.27
C LEU A 312 14.29 -9.23 -12.26
N GLU A 313 15.45 -9.01 -11.66
CA GLU A 313 15.91 -7.70 -11.18
C GLU A 313 16.59 -6.80 -12.24
N GLU A 314 16.27 -6.95 -13.53
CA GLU A 314 16.85 -6.07 -14.55
C GLU A 314 16.39 -4.61 -14.34
N GLY A 315 17.35 -3.70 -14.13
CA GLY A 315 17.12 -2.24 -14.03
C GLY A 315 16.63 -1.71 -12.67
N ARG A 316 16.10 -2.57 -11.78
CA ARG A 316 15.64 -2.14 -10.44
C ARG A 316 16.77 -1.51 -9.63
N ASP A 317 17.95 -2.11 -9.68
CA ASP A 317 19.13 -1.62 -8.97
C ASP A 317 19.49 -0.18 -9.35
N GLU A 318 19.27 0.25 -10.59
CA GLU A 318 19.56 1.63 -10.99
C GLU A 318 18.52 2.63 -10.44
N ALA A 319 17.23 2.31 -10.48
CA ALA A 319 16.18 3.18 -9.93
C ALA A 319 16.24 3.26 -8.40
N VAL A 320 16.51 2.14 -7.74
CA VAL A 320 16.74 2.07 -6.29
C VAL A 320 18.06 2.75 -5.91
N ALA A 321 19.14 2.55 -6.67
CA ALA A 321 20.40 3.24 -6.41
C ALA A 321 20.25 4.76 -6.57
N ARG A 322 19.57 5.26 -7.61
CA ARG A 322 19.29 6.70 -7.76
C ARG A 322 18.44 7.26 -6.62
N PHE A 323 17.44 6.50 -6.15
CA PHE A 323 16.67 6.90 -4.96
C PHE A 323 17.58 6.97 -3.72
N ALA A 324 18.40 5.95 -3.46
CA ALA A 324 19.30 5.91 -2.32
C ALA A 324 20.46 6.93 -2.40
N GLU A 325 21.00 7.18 -3.59
CA GLU A 325 22.06 8.16 -3.89
C GLU A 325 21.60 9.59 -3.61
N LEU A 326 20.33 9.91 -3.93
CA LEU A 326 19.76 11.24 -3.72
C LEU A 326 18.98 11.37 -2.40
N ALA A 327 18.66 10.28 -1.71
CA ALA A 327 17.84 10.31 -0.49
C ALA A 327 18.41 11.25 0.58
N ASP A 328 19.71 11.20 0.82
CA ASP A 328 20.38 12.06 1.82
C ASP A 328 20.29 13.55 1.44
N LEU A 329 20.42 13.86 0.15
CA LEU A 329 20.37 15.22 -0.39
C LEU A 329 18.94 15.80 -0.39
N PHE A 330 17.94 14.96 -0.69
CA PHE A 330 16.54 15.32 -0.51
C PHE A 330 16.17 15.46 0.97
N ARG A 331 16.74 14.63 1.87
CA ARG A 331 16.55 14.75 3.31
C ARG A 331 17.13 16.05 3.85
N GLU A 332 18.37 16.38 3.50
CA GLU A 332 19.04 17.64 3.91
C GLU A 332 18.18 18.88 3.58
N TYR A 333 17.68 18.98 2.34
CA TYR A 333 16.84 20.12 1.94
C TYR A 333 15.36 19.95 2.31
N GLY A 334 14.89 18.75 2.65
CA GLY A 334 13.60 18.58 3.32
C GLY A 334 13.65 19.18 4.73
N ASP A 335 14.67 18.80 5.49
CA ASP A 335 14.91 19.23 6.86
C ASP A 335 15.24 20.76 6.94
N GLU A 336 16.05 21.32 6.01
CA GLU A 336 16.34 22.77 5.97
C GLU A 336 15.07 23.61 5.75
N TYR A 337 14.13 23.10 4.95
CA TYR A 337 12.95 23.84 4.50
C TYR A 337 11.64 23.40 5.15
N ASP A 338 11.66 22.53 6.16
CA ASP A 338 10.46 22.01 6.84
C ASP A 338 9.45 21.43 5.83
N LEU A 339 9.93 20.44 5.05
CA LEU A 339 9.20 19.71 4.01
C LEU A 339 9.45 18.21 4.15
N ASP A 340 8.42 17.38 3.96
CA ASP A 340 8.61 15.93 3.86
C ASP A 340 9.49 15.60 2.63
N TRP A 341 10.71 15.12 2.90
CA TRP A 341 11.70 14.81 1.87
C TRP A 341 11.27 13.69 0.92
N LEU A 342 10.43 12.75 1.38
CA LEU A 342 9.87 11.69 0.54
C LEU A 342 8.84 12.28 -0.44
N MET A 343 8.13 13.36 -0.07
CA MET A 343 7.24 14.09 -0.98
C MET A 343 8.04 14.90 -1.99
N LEU A 344 9.15 15.51 -1.55
CA LEU A 344 10.04 16.30 -2.39
C LEU A 344 10.77 15.44 -3.44
N ILE A 345 11.28 14.25 -3.05
CA ILE A 345 11.87 13.29 -4.00
C ILE A 345 10.81 12.67 -4.92
N ALA A 346 9.57 12.47 -4.43
CA ALA A 346 8.44 12.09 -5.28
C ALA A 346 8.09 13.16 -6.33
N GLN A 347 8.21 14.45 -5.99
CA GLN A 347 8.11 15.55 -6.94
C GLN A 347 9.25 15.51 -7.97
N GLY A 348 10.51 15.46 -7.52
CA GLY A 348 11.67 15.34 -8.42
C GLY A 348 11.59 14.11 -9.35
N TYR A 349 10.96 13.04 -8.87
CA TYR A 349 10.66 11.87 -9.68
C TYR A 349 9.59 12.13 -10.76
N GLN A 350 8.49 12.80 -10.42
CA GLN A 350 7.47 13.20 -11.41
C GLN A 350 8.03 14.20 -12.43
N GLU A 351 8.94 15.09 -12.03
CA GLU A 351 9.54 16.09 -12.91
C GLU A 351 10.54 15.50 -13.91
N SER A 352 11.48 14.66 -13.44
CA SER A 352 12.63 14.22 -14.24
C SER A 352 12.94 12.72 -14.16
N ARG A 353 12.30 11.97 -13.25
CA ARG A 353 12.76 10.66 -12.76
C ARG A 353 14.14 10.71 -12.11
N LEU A 354 14.40 11.77 -11.35
CA LEU A 354 15.67 11.98 -10.65
C LEU A 354 16.88 12.05 -11.61
N ASP A 355 16.68 12.68 -12.78
CA ASP A 355 17.71 12.82 -13.82
C ASP A 355 18.16 14.27 -13.94
N GLN A 356 19.35 14.58 -13.40
CA GLN A 356 19.93 15.92 -13.51
C GLN A 356 20.32 16.32 -14.95
N SER A 357 20.43 15.36 -15.87
CA SER A 357 20.64 15.63 -17.30
C SER A 357 19.35 16.05 -18.03
N ALA A 358 18.18 15.86 -17.42
CA ALA A 358 16.88 16.16 -18.04
C ALA A 358 16.74 17.65 -18.41
N ARG A 359 16.26 17.91 -19.62
CA ARG A 359 15.96 19.26 -20.14
C ARG A 359 14.61 19.26 -20.84
N SER A 360 13.68 20.13 -20.42
CA SER A 360 12.38 20.22 -21.08
C SER A 360 12.41 21.09 -22.35
N PRO A 361 11.44 20.94 -23.28
CA PRO A 361 11.28 21.85 -24.42
C PRO A 361 11.04 23.31 -24.03
N ALA A 362 10.60 23.58 -22.79
CA ALA A 362 10.43 24.92 -22.25
C ALA A 362 11.71 25.50 -21.62
N GLY A 363 12.81 24.73 -21.61
CA GLY A 363 14.09 25.14 -21.01
C GLY A 363 14.20 24.88 -19.51
N ALA A 364 13.34 24.02 -18.95
CA ALA A 364 13.47 23.57 -17.56
C ALA A 364 14.65 22.60 -17.40
N ILE A 365 15.30 22.63 -16.22
CA ILE A 365 16.59 22.00 -15.97
C ILE A 365 16.52 21.05 -14.77
N GLY A 366 17.11 19.87 -14.93
CA GLY A 366 17.57 19.02 -13.84
C GLY A 366 16.47 18.29 -13.08
N VAL A 367 16.83 17.77 -11.90
CA VAL A 367 15.97 16.88 -11.10
C VAL A 367 14.58 17.48 -10.83
N MET A 368 14.52 18.75 -10.46
CA MET A 368 13.31 19.48 -10.10
C MET A 368 12.66 20.25 -11.27
N GLN A 369 13.20 20.13 -12.49
CA GLN A 369 12.74 20.84 -13.69
C GLN A 369 12.48 22.34 -13.45
N LEU A 370 13.49 23.05 -12.95
CA LEU A 370 13.42 24.48 -12.73
C LEU A 370 13.77 25.27 -13.99
N LEU A 371 13.04 26.36 -14.23
CA LEU A 371 13.46 27.36 -15.22
C LEU A 371 14.68 28.15 -14.68
N PRO A 372 15.63 28.56 -15.54
CA PRO A 372 16.80 29.34 -15.13
C PRO A 372 16.46 30.62 -14.35
N THR A 373 15.34 31.26 -14.67
CA THR A 373 14.85 32.44 -13.93
C THR A 373 14.42 32.09 -12.51
N THR A 374 13.70 30.98 -12.33
CA THR A 374 13.25 30.50 -11.01
C THR A 374 14.44 30.09 -10.15
N GLY A 375 15.40 29.35 -10.72
CA GLY A 375 16.64 28.98 -10.02
C GLY A 375 17.47 30.20 -9.57
N ALA A 376 17.59 31.21 -10.44
CA ALA A 376 18.28 32.46 -10.11
C ALA A 376 17.60 33.25 -8.99
N GLU A 377 16.25 33.26 -8.95
CA GLU A 377 15.48 33.88 -7.86
C GLU A 377 15.65 33.15 -6.51
N MET A 378 15.93 31.84 -6.52
CA MET A 378 16.20 31.08 -5.29
C MET A 378 17.59 31.39 -4.71
N GLY A 379 18.56 31.83 -5.52
CA GLY A 379 19.84 32.34 -5.04
C GLY A 379 20.74 31.30 -4.35
N VAL A 380 20.61 30.03 -4.72
CA VAL A 380 21.35 28.90 -4.11
C VAL A 380 22.60 28.46 -4.89
N GLY A 381 22.72 28.86 -6.17
CA GLY A 381 23.86 28.49 -7.02
C GLY A 381 23.46 28.24 -8.46
N ASP A 382 24.30 27.49 -9.19
CA ASP A 382 24.03 27.08 -10.57
C ASP A 382 23.16 25.80 -10.57
N ILE A 383 21.88 25.94 -10.93
CA ILE A 383 20.91 24.83 -10.98
C ILE A 383 21.21 23.77 -12.08
N THR A 384 22.26 23.93 -12.88
CA THR A 384 22.76 22.85 -13.74
C THR A 384 23.54 21.79 -12.96
N GLU A 385 24.01 22.11 -11.76
CA GLU A 385 24.55 21.16 -10.78
C GLU A 385 23.42 20.51 -9.96
N LEU A 386 23.60 19.23 -9.60
CA LEU A 386 22.60 18.38 -8.93
C LEU A 386 22.08 18.96 -7.61
N GLU A 387 22.99 19.29 -6.70
CA GLU A 387 22.72 19.82 -5.36
C GLU A 387 21.92 21.13 -5.43
N ASN A 388 22.45 22.13 -6.15
CA ASN A 388 21.79 23.42 -6.35
C ASN A 388 20.39 23.30 -6.97
N ASN A 389 20.16 22.28 -7.82
CA ASN A 389 18.86 22.04 -8.44
C ASN A 389 17.82 21.54 -7.43
N ILE A 390 18.19 20.58 -6.58
CA ILE A 390 17.33 20.04 -5.53
C ILE A 390 17.11 21.11 -4.45
N HIS A 391 18.16 21.82 -4.03
CA HIS A 391 18.09 22.96 -3.09
C HIS A 391 17.12 24.03 -3.57
N ALA A 392 17.25 24.46 -4.83
CA ALA A 392 16.35 25.45 -5.42
C ALA A 392 14.90 24.95 -5.49
N GLY A 393 14.69 23.64 -5.73
CA GLY A 393 13.36 23.04 -5.77
C GLY A 393 12.69 23.07 -4.40
N ALA A 394 13.38 22.58 -3.37
CA ALA A 394 12.93 22.61 -1.97
C ALA A 394 12.56 24.03 -1.54
N ARG A 395 13.49 24.97 -1.74
CA ARG A 395 13.31 26.38 -1.39
C ARG A 395 12.14 27.02 -2.13
N TYR A 396 11.92 26.68 -3.40
CA TYR A 396 10.81 27.21 -4.19
C TYR A 396 9.45 26.66 -3.74
N VAL A 397 9.39 25.38 -3.33
CA VAL A 397 8.18 24.79 -2.72
C VAL A 397 7.84 25.47 -1.38
N ARG A 398 8.82 25.59 -0.46
CA ARG A 398 8.62 26.32 0.82
C ARG A 398 8.21 27.76 0.59
N TRP A 399 8.87 28.47 -0.33
CA TRP A 399 8.49 29.83 -0.71
C TRP A 399 7.05 29.92 -1.20
N MET A 400 6.54 28.94 -1.96
CA MET A 400 5.13 28.91 -2.36
C MET A 400 4.19 28.67 -1.19
N ILE A 401 4.53 27.79 -0.25
CA ILE A 401 3.76 27.60 0.99
C ILE A 401 3.68 28.93 1.76
N ASP A 402 4.82 29.54 2.05
CA ASP A 402 4.89 30.80 2.81
C ASP A 402 4.15 31.94 2.12
N ARG A 403 4.28 32.03 0.78
CA ARG A 403 3.77 33.15 0.00
C ARG A 403 2.27 33.10 -0.25
N TYR A 404 1.66 31.91 -0.27
CA TYR A 404 0.27 31.70 -0.71
C TYR A 404 -0.61 30.91 0.25
N TYR A 405 -0.03 30.17 1.21
CA TYR A 405 -0.72 29.20 2.06
C TYR A 405 -0.43 29.30 3.57
N ALA A 406 0.55 30.11 4.00
CA ALA A 406 0.88 30.30 5.42
C ALA A 406 -0.33 30.60 6.32
N ASP A 407 -1.14 31.60 5.96
CA ASP A 407 -2.32 32.04 6.71
C ASP A 407 -3.58 31.20 6.45
N ALA A 408 -3.49 30.12 5.65
CA ALA A 408 -4.65 29.29 5.32
C ALA A 408 -4.93 28.27 6.45
N PRO A 409 -6.20 28.04 6.82
CA PRO A 409 -6.58 27.05 7.84
C PRO A 409 -6.55 25.64 7.25
N MET A 410 -5.34 25.13 7.04
CA MET A 410 -5.00 23.81 6.52
C MET A 410 -3.78 23.27 7.27
N ASP A 411 -3.70 21.94 7.39
CA ASP A 411 -2.48 21.23 7.80
C ASP A 411 -1.33 21.40 6.79
N GLU A 412 -0.11 21.04 7.20
CA GLU A 412 1.08 21.17 6.34
C GLU A 412 1.02 20.24 5.11
N ASP A 413 0.39 19.06 5.22
CA ASP A 413 0.19 18.15 4.10
C ASP A 413 -0.64 18.79 2.98
N ASN A 414 -1.79 19.40 3.32
CA ASN A 414 -2.58 20.14 2.35
C ASN A 414 -1.84 21.38 1.84
N LYS A 415 -1.10 22.12 2.67
CA LYS A 415 -0.25 23.23 2.19
C LYS A 415 0.74 22.76 1.13
N LEU A 416 1.39 21.62 1.35
CA LEU A 416 2.33 21.02 0.40
C LEU A 416 1.60 20.56 -0.88
N LEU A 417 0.46 19.88 -0.78
CA LEU A 417 -0.37 19.50 -1.94
C LEU A 417 -0.81 20.72 -2.77
N PHE A 418 -1.23 21.81 -2.13
CA PHE A 418 -1.58 23.07 -2.79
C PHE A 418 -0.37 23.80 -3.38
N ALA A 419 0.82 23.65 -2.79
CA ALA A 419 2.08 24.14 -3.35
C ALA A 419 2.50 23.34 -4.59
N LEU A 420 2.37 22.00 -4.59
CA LEU A 420 2.56 21.14 -5.77
C LEU A 420 1.57 21.51 -6.90
N ALA A 421 0.29 21.69 -6.58
CA ALA A 421 -0.70 22.17 -7.53
C ALA A 421 -0.32 23.55 -8.12
N SER A 422 0.29 24.41 -7.31
CA SER A 422 0.77 25.74 -7.72
C SER A 422 2.06 25.71 -8.54
N TYR A 423 2.94 24.74 -8.28
CA TYR A 423 4.14 24.46 -9.05
C TYR A 423 3.76 24.17 -10.52
N ASN A 424 2.75 23.31 -10.72
CA ASN A 424 2.26 22.94 -12.05
C ASN A 424 1.32 24.00 -12.68
N ALA A 425 0.29 24.47 -11.97
CA ALA A 425 -0.77 25.33 -12.55
C ALA A 425 -0.59 26.84 -12.37
N GLY A 426 0.31 27.24 -11.48
CA GLY A 426 0.45 28.61 -10.99
C GLY A 426 -0.53 28.96 -9.84
N PRO A 427 -0.06 29.59 -8.75
CA PRO A 427 -0.84 29.81 -7.51
C PRO A 427 -2.06 30.72 -7.69
N ARG A 428 -2.08 31.54 -8.74
CA ARG A 428 -3.28 32.32 -9.10
C ARG A 428 -4.46 31.40 -9.45
N ARG A 429 -4.24 30.37 -10.27
CA ARG A 429 -5.30 29.44 -10.69
C ARG A 429 -5.79 28.64 -9.50
N VAL A 430 -4.87 28.12 -8.68
CA VAL A 430 -5.20 27.35 -7.47
C VAL A 430 -6.07 28.16 -6.50
N ARG A 431 -5.76 29.44 -6.26
CA ARG A 431 -6.61 30.32 -5.44
C ARG A 431 -8.01 30.57 -6.06
N GLU A 432 -8.11 30.66 -7.38
CA GLU A 432 -9.40 30.78 -8.07
C GLU A 432 -10.24 29.49 -7.91
N MET A 433 -9.60 28.31 -7.94
CA MET A 433 -10.25 27.01 -7.71
C MET A 433 -10.73 26.83 -6.27
N ARG A 434 -9.93 27.22 -5.26
CA ARG A 434 -10.34 27.21 -3.83
C ARG A 434 -11.64 28.01 -3.61
N ARG A 435 -11.74 29.22 -4.18
CA ARG A 435 -12.96 30.06 -4.07
C ARG A 435 -14.19 29.46 -4.74
N GLU A 436 -14.01 28.75 -5.85
CA GLU A 436 -15.12 28.08 -6.53
C GLU A 436 -15.56 26.81 -5.78
N ALA A 437 -14.64 26.10 -5.10
CA ALA A 437 -14.95 24.97 -4.22
C ALA A 437 -15.87 25.41 -3.07
N GLU A 438 -15.49 26.47 -2.35
CA GLU A 438 -16.31 27.09 -1.31
C GLU A 438 -17.71 27.49 -1.84
N ARG A 439 -17.78 28.08 -3.04
CA ARG A 439 -19.04 28.51 -3.67
C ARG A 439 -20.00 27.35 -3.98
N VAL A 440 -19.50 26.13 -4.14
CA VAL A 440 -20.32 24.92 -4.38
C VAL A 440 -20.44 24.00 -3.16
N GLY A 441 -19.93 24.41 -2.00
CA GLY A 441 -20.05 23.67 -0.74
C GLY A 441 -18.99 22.58 -0.53
N LEU A 442 -17.88 22.63 -1.26
CA LEU A 442 -16.68 21.81 -1.02
C LEU A 442 -15.70 22.57 -0.12
N ASP A 443 -14.82 21.87 0.59
CA ASP A 443 -13.84 22.51 1.47
C ASP A 443 -12.72 23.19 0.67
N PRO A 444 -12.52 24.52 0.78
CA PRO A 444 -11.47 25.21 0.05
C PRO A 444 -10.05 24.95 0.59
N ASN A 445 -9.89 24.15 1.64
CA ASN A 445 -8.62 23.88 2.33
C ASN A 445 -8.20 22.41 2.29
N ILE A 446 -8.99 21.54 1.68
CA ILE A 446 -8.61 20.16 1.36
C ILE A 446 -8.38 20.05 -0.16
N TRP A 447 -7.29 19.41 -0.59
CA TRP A 447 -7.05 19.21 -2.03
C TRP A 447 -7.98 18.13 -2.63
N PHE A 448 -7.84 16.89 -2.18
CA PHE A 448 -8.55 15.73 -2.73
C PHE A 448 -10.05 15.74 -2.40
N ASP A 449 -10.87 15.15 -3.27
CA ASP A 449 -12.35 15.16 -3.20
C ASP A 449 -13.03 16.56 -3.15
N ASN A 450 -12.25 17.64 -3.16
CA ASN A 450 -12.71 19.00 -2.93
C ASN A 450 -12.19 19.97 -4.01
N VAL A 451 -11.01 20.57 -3.82
CA VAL A 451 -10.47 21.53 -4.80
C VAL A 451 -9.97 20.84 -6.08
N GLU A 452 -9.54 19.58 -5.99
CA GLU A 452 -9.23 18.72 -7.13
C GLU A 452 -10.43 18.56 -8.08
N THR A 453 -11.64 18.38 -7.54
CA THR A 453 -12.90 18.26 -8.32
C THR A 453 -13.17 19.54 -9.13
N ILE A 454 -12.85 20.70 -8.57
CA ILE A 454 -12.91 21.99 -9.28
C ILE A 454 -11.78 22.10 -10.32
N ALA A 455 -10.56 21.69 -9.98
CA ALA A 455 -9.43 21.74 -10.90
C ALA A 455 -9.66 20.91 -12.16
N ALA A 456 -10.15 19.68 -11.98
CA ALA A 456 -10.53 18.76 -13.04
C ALA A 456 -11.60 19.32 -13.99
N ARG A 457 -12.38 20.32 -13.55
CA ARG A 457 -13.44 21.00 -14.32
C ARG A 457 -12.98 22.32 -14.94
N VAL A 458 -12.16 23.12 -14.24
CA VAL A 458 -11.83 24.51 -14.61
C VAL A 458 -10.55 24.61 -15.43
N ILE A 459 -9.48 23.92 -15.03
CA ILE A 459 -8.17 24.01 -15.69
C ILE A 459 -7.78 22.76 -16.48
N GLY A 460 -8.51 21.67 -16.30
CA GLY A 460 -8.26 20.38 -16.96
C GLY A 460 -7.59 19.37 -16.01
N ARG A 461 -7.22 18.21 -16.56
CA ARG A 461 -6.74 17.08 -15.75
C ARG A 461 -5.23 17.06 -15.50
N GLU A 462 -4.45 17.92 -16.14
CA GLU A 462 -2.99 17.91 -16.05
C GLU A 462 -2.50 18.09 -14.60
N THR A 463 -2.92 19.18 -13.94
CA THR A 463 -2.56 19.48 -12.55
C THR A 463 -3.11 18.47 -11.55
N VAL A 464 -4.31 17.95 -11.83
CA VAL A 464 -4.95 16.90 -11.03
C VAL A 464 -4.09 15.64 -11.09
N GLN A 465 -3.79 15.16 -12.30
CA GLN A 465 -2.93 13.99 -12.50
C GLN A 465 -1.52 14.20 -11.93
N TYR A 466 -0.96 15.41 -12.03
CA TYR A 466 0.35 15.75 -11.48
C TYR A 466 0.41 15.56 -9.96
N VAL A 467 -0.49 16.20 -9.20
CA VAL A 467 -0.53 16.07 -7.73
C VAL A 467 -0.84 14.62 -7.33
N SER A 468 -1.84 14.01 -7.99
CA SER A 468 -2.25 12.62 -7.70
C SER A 468 -1.20 11.58 -8.13
N ASN A 469 -0.24 11.92 -9.01
CA ASN A 469 0.91 11.06 -9.32
C ASN A 469 2.05 11.23 -8.31
N ILE A 470 2.42 12.47 -7.96
CA ILE A 470 3.45 12.74 -6.94
C ILE A 470 3.06 12.04 -5.65
N TYR A 471 1.79 12.17 -5.25
CA TYR A 471 1.34 11.50 -4.04
C TYR A 471 1.39 9.95 -4.14
N LYS A 472 1.09 9.36 -5.30
CA LYS A 472 1.27 7.90 -5.51
C LYS A 472 2.74 7.48 -5.38
N TYR A 473 3.68 8.30 -5.88
CA TYR A 473 5.12 8.06 -5.73
C TYR A 473 5.59 8.23 -4.28
N TYR A 474 5.04 9.22 -3.56
CA TYR A 474 5.30 9.44 -2.15
C TYR A 474 5.00 8.20 -1.31
N ILE A 475 3.79 7.62 -1.45
CA ILE A 475 3.42 6.38 -0.74
C ILE A 475 4.41 5.26 -1.11
N ALA A 476 4.71 5.08 -2.40
CA ALA A 476 5.62 4.04 -2.87
C ALA A 476 7.05 4.20 -2.32
N PHE A 477 7.58 5.41 -2.27
CA PHE A 477 8.91 5.69 -1.73
C PHE A 477 8.97 5.56 -0.22
N ARG A 478 7.91 5.91 0.53
CA ARG A 478 7.84 5.63 1.97
C ARG A 478 7.84 4.12 2.26
N LEU A 479 7.20 3.31 1.41
CA LEU A 479 7.28 1.84 1.48
C LEU A 479 8.71 1.34 1.21
N VAL A 480 9.37 1.80 0.14
CA VAL A 480 10.74 1.39 -0.23
C VAL A 480 11.77 1.82 0.83
N SER A 481 11.72 3.07 1.29
CA SER A 481 12.62 3.63 2.31
C SER A 481 12.61 2.78 3.58
N ARG A 482 11.42 2.43 4.06
CA ARG A 482 11.24 1.58 5.25
C ARG A 482 11.73 0.14 5.01
N GLN A 483 11.44 -0.46 3.86
CA GLN A 483 11.93 -1.81 3.52
C GLN A 483 13.46 -1.87 3.52
N GLN A 484 14.13 -0.78 3.09
CA GLN A 484 15.59 -0.67 3.03
C GLN A 484 16.22 -0.16 4.34
N ARG A 485 15.42 0.15 5.37
CA ARG A 485 15.86 0.81 6.62
C ARG A 485 16.64 2.10 6.39
N LEU A 486 16.31 2.83 5.32
CA LEU A 486 16.72 4.22 5.16
C LEU A 486 15.91 5.01 6.19
N GLU A 487 16.58 5.40 7.28
CA GLU A 487 15.92 5.98 8.45
C GLU A 487 15.11 7.23 8.07
N VAL A 488 13.86 7.24 8.53
CA VAL A 488 13.02 8.43 8.60
C VAL A 488 12.97 8.80 10.08
N PRO A 489 13.62 9.88 10.52
CA PRO A 489 13.44 10.36 11.88
C PRO A 489 11.98 10.77 12.06
N ILE A 490 11.34 10.25 13.10
CA ILE A 490 10.00 10.69 13.50
C ILE A 490 10.13 12.12 14.01
N ILE A 491 9.44 13.06 13.37
CA ILE A 491 9.31 14.42 13.88
C ILE A 491 8.30 14.38 15.03
N GLU A 492 8.80 14.22 16.27
CA GLU A 492 8.00 14.38 17.48
C GLU A 492 7.56 15.85 17.62
N GLY A 493 6.24 16.09 17.63
CA GLY A 493 5.60 17.40 17.82
C GLY A 493 4.77 17.47 19.10
#